data_AF-A0A7Z7IKN6-F1
#
_entry.id   AF-A0A7Z7IKN6-F1
#
_cell.length_a   1.000
_cell.length_b   1.000
_cell.length_c   1.000
_cell.angle_alpha   90.00
_cell.angle_beta   90.00
_cell.angle_gamma   90.00
#
_symmetry.space_group_name_H-M   'P 1'
#
loop_
_entity.id
_entity.type
_entity.pdbx_description
1 polymer ?
#
loop_
_entity_poly.entity_id
_entity_poly.type
_entity_poly.pdbx_seq_one_letter_code
_entity_poly.pdbx_strand_id
1 'polypeptide(L)'
;MSHGNTAHEVLAVVFQVRRFSTGLDQGLTREKPQLNVLLWERARDPQKGAWSLPGGRLRNDEDLITSVRRQLAEKVDLRELAHLEQLAVFSDPNRLPGTRMIASTFLGLVPSPATPELPPDTRWHPVNSLPMMAFDHGPMVAHARTRLVAKMSYTNIGFALAPKEFALSALRDIYGAALGYQVDATNLQRVLVRRKVITQTGTIAQSGRSGGRPAALYRFTDSQLRVTDEFAALRPPGQL
;
A
#
# COMPACT_ATOMS: atom_id res chain seq x y z
N MET A 1 -40.43 8.63 -10.17
CA MET A 1 -38.98 8.62 -9.89
C MET A 1 -38.28 8.10 -11.13
N SER A 2 -37.33 8.83 -11.72
CA SER A 2 -36.61 8.35 -12.90
C SER A 2 -35.53 7.36 -12.45
N HIS A 3 -35.71 6.08 -12.76
CA HIS A 3 -34.65 5.09 -12.62
C HIS A 3 -33.77 5.18 -13.87
N GLY A 4 -32.51 5.63 -13.70
CA GLY A 4 -31.51 5.68 -14.76
C GLY A 4 -30.47 4.57 -14.61
N ASN A 5 -29.79 4.22 -15.70
CA ASN A 5 -28.69 3.25 -15.67
C ASN A 5 -27.55 3.76 -14.77
N THR A 6 -27.15 2.96 -13.78
CA THR A 6 -25.99 3.23 -12.92
C THR A 6 -24.82 2.41 -13.42
N ALA A 7 -23.71 3.06 -13.76
CA ALA A 7 -22.47 2.39 -14.12
C ALA A 7 -21.68 2.01 -12.86
N HIS A 8 -20.84 0.98 -12.97
CA HIS A 8 -19.95 0.54 -11.91
C HIS A 8 -18.50 0.53 -12.41
N GLU A 9 -17.61 1.17 -11.68
CA GLU A 9 -16.18 1.06 -11.86
C GLU A 9 -15.48 0.43 -10.66
N VAL A 10 -14.32 -0.13 -10.93
CA VAL A 10 -13.44 -0.72 -9.94
C VAL A 10 -12.12 0.03 -9.97
N LEU A 11 -11.68 0.52 -8.81
CA LEU A 11 -10.45 1.32 -8.66
C LEU A 11 -9.54 0.67 -7.60
N ALA A 12 -8.24 0.80 -7.78
CA ALA A 12 -7.24 0.29 -6.84
C ALA A 12 -6.36 1.42 -6.30
N VAL A 13 -6.28 1.54 -4.99
CA VAL A 13 -5.25 2.31 -4.31
C VAL A 13 -4.11 1.36 -3.97
N VAL A 14 -3.03 1.41 -4.75
CA VAL A 14 -1.85 0.56 -4.55
C VAL A 14 -0.77 1.37 -3.86
N PHE A 15 -0.32 0.92 -2.69
CA PHE A 15 0.78 1.53 -1.96
C PHE A 15 2.08 0.74 -2.03
N GLN A 16 3.18 1.48 -1.95
CA GLN A 16 4.52 0.95 -1.72
C GLN A 16 5.35 1.94 -0.91
N VAL A 17 6.25 1.45 -0.06
CA VAL A 17 7.30 2.31 0.51
C VAL A 17 8.49 2.38 -0.44
N ARG A 18 8.81 3.59 -0.89
CA ARG A 18 9.92 3.87 -1.81
C ARG A 18 10.85 4.91 -1.21
N ARG A 19 12.13 4.86 -1.60
CA ARG A 19 13.14 5.85 -1.23
C ARG A 19 13.35 6.82 -2.39
N PHE A 20 13.36 8.11 -2.07
CA PHE A 20 13.68 9.17 -3.02
C PHE A 20 14.76 10.06 -2.45
N SER A 21 15.65 10.53 -3.33
CA SER A 21 16.58 11.61 -3.01
C SER A 21 15.80 12.91 -2.85
N THR A 22 15.73 13.43 -1.62
CA THR A 22 15.24 14.79 -1.39
C THR A 22 16.38 15.76 -1.65
N GLY A 23 16.24 16.63 -2.65
CA GLY A 23 17.19 17.70 -2.94
C GLY A 23 17.03 18.89 -2.00
N LEU A 24 18.19 19.49 -1.67
CA LEU A 24 18.41 20.76 -0.95
C LEU A 24 18.25 20.72 0.57
N ASP A 25 19.24 20.10 1.23
CA ASP A 25 19.92 20.72 2.37
C ASP A 25 21.39 20.31 2.33
N GLN A 26 22.26 21.30 2.51
CA GLN A 26 23.72 21.28 2.50
C GLN A 26 24.38 19.90 2.69
N GLY A 27 24.92 19.34 1.60
CA GLY A 27 26.03 18.37 1.64
C GLY A 27 25.72 16.87 1.85
N LEU A 28 24.50 16.46 2.23
CA LEU A 28 24.12 15.04 2.30
C LEU A 28 22.70 14.80 1.75
N THR A 29 22.59 14.28 0.52
CA THR A 29 21.34 13.70 0.01
C THR A 29 21.00 12.42 0.79
N ARG A 30 20.22 12.56 1.87
CA ARG A 30 19.64 11.39 2.54
C ARG A 30 18.35 10.99 1.84
N GLU A 31 18.38 9.84 1.18
CA GLU A 31 17.16 9.21 0.70
C GLU A 31 16.24 8.87 1.89
N LYS A 32 15.05 9.45 1.92
CA LYS A 32 14.06 9.17 2.97
C LYS A 32 13.01 8.19 2.44
N PRO A 33 12.66 7.15 3.21
CA PRO A 33 11.55 6.27 2.87
C PRO A 33 10.22 7.04 2.98
N GLN A 34 9.37 6.91 1.97
CA GLN A 34 8.05 7.54 1.91
C GLN A 34 7.01 6.53 1.43
N LEU A 35 5.79 6.60 1.97
CA LEU A 35 4.65 5.88 1.40
C LEU A 35 4.25 6.56 0.09
N ASN A 36 4.15 5.76 -0.96
CA ASN A 36 3.79 6.21 -2.30
C ASN A 36 2.56 5.47 -2.79
N VAL A 37 1.78 6.13 -3.63
CA VAL A 37 0.63 5.56 -4.33
C VAL A 37 0.94 5.46 -5.82
N LEU A 38 0.53 4.36 -6.45
CA LEU A 38 0.61 4.21 -7.89
C LEU A 38 -0.53 4.98 -8.57
N LEU A 39 -0.20 5.88 -9.49
CA LEU A 39 -1.16 6.70 -10.21
C LEU A 39 -0.91 6.64 -11.72
N TRP A 40 -1.96 6.94 -12.47
CA TRP A 40 -1.97 7.06 -13.92
C TRP A 40 -2.48 8.44 -14.36
N GLU A 41 -1.72 9.14 -15.20
CA GLU A 41 -2.13 10.37 -15.89
C GLU A 41 -3.20 10.13 -16.98
N ARG A 42 -4.39 10.70 -16.79
CA ARG A 42 -5.53 10.51 -17.69
C ARG A 42 -5.26 11.05 -19.10
N ALA A 43 -5.42 10.20 -20.10
CA ALA A 43 -5.30 10.57 -21.51
C ALA A 43 -6.59 11.14 -22.15
N ARG A 44 -7.72 11.12 -21.44
CA ARG A 44 -9.06 11.44 -21.98
C ARG A 44 -9.82 12.43 -21.11
N ASP A 45 -10.68 13.21 -21.75
CA ASP A 45 -11.65 14.06 -21.08
C ASP A 45 -12.76 13.26 -20.39
N PRO A 46 -13.37 13.82 -19.33
CA PRO A 46 -12.99 15.08 -18.67
C PRO A 46 -11.71 14.93 -17.83
N GLN A 47 -11.09 16.05 -17.49
CA GLN A 47 -9.86 16.15 -16.68
C GLN A 47 -8.66 15.39 -17.28
N LYS A 48 -8.44 15.53 -18.58
CA LYS A 48 -7.22 15.08 -19.25
C LYS A 48 -5.99 15.72 -18.57
N GLY A 49 -4.94 14.93 -18.34
CA GLY A 49 -3.71 15.34 -17.64
C GLY A 49 -3.79 15.28 -16.11
N ALA A 50 -4.97 15.04 -15.51
CA ALA A 50 -5.07 14.77 -14.08
C ALA A 50 -4.63 13.34 -13.75
N TRP A 51 -4.07 13.13 -12.56
CA TRP A 51 -3.64 11.81 -12.10
C TRP A 51 -4.79 11.04 -11.46
N SER A 52 -4.88 9.75 -11.73
CA SER A 52 -6.00 8.90 -11.35
C SER A 52 -5.54 7.56 -10.79
N LEU A 53 -6.41 6.92 -10.02
CA LEU A 53 -6.16 5.56 -9.55
C LEU A 53 -6.27 4.57 -10.72
N PRO A 54 -5.42 3.53 -10.77
CA PRO A 54 -5.62 2.41 -11.68
C PRO A 54 -7.01 1.80 -11.52
N GLY A 55 -7.68 1.54 -12.63
CA GLY A 55 -9.02 0.99 -12.61
C GLY A 55 -9.80 1.24 -13.89
N GLY A 56 -11.07 0.86 -13.86
CA GLY A 56 -11.98 1.04 -14.98
C GLY A 56 -13.32 0.35 -14.75
N ARG A 57 -14.16 0.32 -15.80
CA ARG A 57 -15.51 -0.26 -15.71
C ARG A 57 -15.47 -1.75 -15.37
N LEU A 58 -16.42 -2.16 -14.53
CA LEU A 58 -16.76 -3.55 -14.30
C LEU A 58 -17.45 -4.11 -15.56
N ARG A 59 -17.00 -5.29 -16.03
CA ARG A 59 -17.65 -6.01 -17.13
C ARG A 59 -18.82 -6.85 -16.63
N ASN A 60 -19.69 -7.28 -17.54
CA ASN A 60 -20.89 -8.05 -17.20
C ASN A 60 -20.58 -9.53 -16.86
N ASP A 61 -19.37 -10.00 -17.15
CA ASP A 61 -18.92 -11.39 -17.07
C ASP A 61 -17.84 -11.61 -15.99
N GLU A 62 -17.61 -10.62 -15.12
CA GLU A 62 -16.59 -10.69 -14.07
C GLU A 62 -17.13 -10.16 -12.73
N ASP A 63 -16.54 -10.63 -11.62
CA ASP A 63 -16.78 -10.06 -10.29
C ASP A 63 -15.79 -8.92 -9.99
N LEU A 64 -15.96 -8.25 -8.82
CA LEU A 64 -15.12 -7.10 -8.45
C LEU A 64 -13.65 -7.47 -8.27
N ILE A 65 -13.37 -8.66 -7.72
CA ILE A 65 -11.99 -9.12 -7.46
C ILE A 65 -11.29 -9.44 -8.78
N THR A 66 -12.00 -10.07 -9.71
CA THR A 66 -11.54 -10.38 -11.06
C THR A 66 -11.29 -9.09 -11.84
N SER A 67 -12.22 -8.14 -11.77
CA SER A 67 -12.08 -6.81 -12.37
C SER A 67 -10.84 -6.08 -11.87
N VAL A 68 -10.68 -5.91 -10.55
CA VAL A 68 -9.51 -5.17 -10.02
C VAL A 68 -8.20 -5.84 -10.39
N ARG A 69 -8.14 -7.17 -10.37
CA ARG A 69 -6.95 -7.93 -10.79
C ARG A 69 -6.65 -7.71 -12.26
N ARG A 70 -7.66 -7.75 -13.14
CA ARG A 70 -7.49 -7.45 -14.57
C ARG A 70 -7.01 -6.01 -14.78
N GLN A 71 -7.66 -5.03 -14.17
CA GLN A 71 -7.28 -3.61 -14.30
C GLN A 71 -5.85 -3.35 -13.80
N LEU A 72 -5.43 -4.04 -12.73
CA LEU A 72 -4.05 -3.97 -12.24
C LEU A 72 -3.07 -4.74 -13.14
N ALA A 73 -3.43 -5.92 -13.67
CA ALA A 73 -2.56 -6.69 -14.57
C ALA A 73 -2.23 -5.96 -15.86
N GLU A 74 -3.12 -5.08 -16.32
CA GLU A 74 -2.86 -4.20 -17.46
C GLU A 74 -1.76 -3.15 -17.18
N LYS A 75 -1.40 -2.92 -15.91
CA LYS A 75 -0.63 -1.73 -15.46
C LYS A 75 0.49 -2.01 -14.46
N VAL A 76 0.43 -3.13 -13.75
CA VAL A 76 1.32 -3.53 -12.66
C VAL A 76 1.58 -5.02 -12.79
N ASP A 77 2.83 -5.41 -12.59
CA ASP A 77 3.15 -6.82 -12.42
C ASP A 77 2.50 -7.36 -11.13
N LEU A 78 1.39 -8.09 -11.28
CA LEU A 78 0.64 -8.66 -10.16
C LEU A 78 1.47 -9.62 -9.30
N ARG A 79 2.60 -10.15 -9.80
CA ARG A 79 3.50 -11.01 -9.01
C ARG A 79 4.07 -10.29 -7.80
N GLU A 80 4.17 -8.96 -7.87
CA GLU A 80 4.68 -8.12 -6.80
C GLU A 80 3.57 -7.62 -5.85
N LEU A 81 2.29 -7.92 -6.13
CA LEU A 81 1.17 -7.54 -5.26
C LEU A 81 1.02 -8.53 -4.10
N ALA A 82 1.52 -8.17 -2.93
CA ALA A 82 1.54 -9.04 -1.76
C ALA A 82 0.23 -9.03 -0.94
N HIS A 83 -0.59 -7.98 -1.10
CA HIS A 83 -1.91 -7.90 -0.44
C HIS A 83 -2.90 -7.16 -1.33
N LEU A 84 -4.15 -7.60 -1.30
CA LEU A 84 -5.27 -6.96 -1.98
C LEU A 84 -6.55 -7.19 -1.17
N GLU A 85 -7.21 -6.11 -0.75
CA GLU A 85 -8.48 -6.18 -0.02
C GLU A 85 -9.48 -5.12 -0.48
N GLN A 86 -10.77 -5.40 -0.34
CA GLN A 86 -11.80 -4.40 -0.59
C GLN A 86 -11.71 -3.28 0.45
N LEU A 87 -11.73 -2.03 -0.03
CA LEU A 87 -11.56 -0.84 0.79
C LEU A 87 -12.93 -0.25 1.17
N ALA A 88 -13.63 0.32 0.19
CA ALA A 88 -14.90 1.02 0.36
C ALA A 88 -15.66 1.14 -0.97
N VAL A 89 -16.94 1.54 -0.89
CA VAL A 89 -17.76 1.90 -2.05
C VAL A 89 -18.03 3.40 -2.02
N PHE A 90 -17.73 4.08 -3.12
CA PHE A 90 -17.99 5.51 -3.32
C PHE A 90 -19.17 5.65 -4.29
N SER A 91 -20.23 6.31 -3.85
CA SER A 91 -21.53 6.31 -4.54
C SER A 91 -22.23 7.67 -4.58
N ASP A 92 -21.49 8.76 -4.29
CA ASP A 92 -22.00 10.11 -4.45
C ASP A 92 -22.52 10.29 -5.89
N PRO A 93 -23.80 10.69 -6.10
CA PRO A 93 -24.37 10.82 -7.43
C PRO A 93 -23.62 11.77 -8.37
N ASN A 94 -22.88 12.73 -7.83
CA ASN A 94 -22.17 13.79 -8.55
C ASN A 94 -20.66 13.56 -8.60
N ARG A 95 -20.16 12.40 -8.17
CA ARG A 95 -18.71 12.13 -8.14
C ARG A 95 -18.04 12.21 -9.52
N LEU A 96 -18.77 11.83 -10.57
CA LEU A 96 -18.37 11.99 -11.96
C LEU A 96 -19.45 12.74 -12.73
N PRO A 97 -19.06 13.58 -13.71
CA PRO A 97 -20.02 14.15 -14.64
C PRO A 97 -20.61 13.06 -15.55
N GLY A 98 -21.87 13.23 -15.97
CA GLY A 98 -22.53 12.33 -16.92
C GLY A 98 -23.30 11.20 -16.23
N THR A 99 -23.10 9.96 -16.70
CA THR A 99 -23.80 8.79 -16.16
C THR A 99 -23.44 8.56 -14.69
N ARG A 100 -24.46 8.39 -13.83
CA ARG A 100 -24.26 8.01 -12.43
C ARG A 100 -23.33 6.82 -12.33
N MET A 101 -22.26 6.96 -11.55
CA MET A 101 -21.24 5.92 -11.39
C MET A 101 -20.98 5.61 -9.93
N ILE A 102 -20.99 4.32 -9.60
CA ILE A 102 -20.51 3.80 -8.31
C ILE A 102 -19.09 3.29 -8.52
N ALA A 103 -18.20 3.55 -7.57
CA ALA A 103 -16.84 3.00 -7.55
C ALA A 103 -16.67 2.03 -6.38
N SER A 104 -16.28 0.78 -6.67
CA SER A 104 -15.75 -0.13 -5.66
C SER A 104 -14.24 -0.02 -5.62
N THR A 105 -13.70 0.34 -4.47
CA THR A 105 -12.26 0.57 -4.29
C THR A 105 -11.58 -0.58 -3.57
N PHE A 106 -10.31 -0.80 -3.89
CA PHE A 106 -9.46 -1.80 -3.28
C PHE A 106 -8.17 -1.19 -2.75
N LEU A 107 -7.64 -1.75 -1.67
CA LEU A 107 -6.30 -1.46 -1.15
C LEU A 107 -5.35 -2.56 -1.59
N GLY A 108 -4.34 -2.20 -2.38
CA GLY A 108 -3.24 -3.07 -2.78
C GLY A 108 -1.93 -2.67 -2.10
N LEU A 109 -1.09 -3.64 -1.75
CA LEU A 109 0.25 -3.39 -1.19
C LEU A 109 1.32 -4.15 -1.98
N VAL A 110 2.38 -3.43 -2.34
CA VAL A 110 3.57 -3.97 -3.01
C VAL A 110 4.75 -3.90 -2.05
N PRO A 111 5.51 -4.99 -1.83
CA PRO A 111 6.69 -4.99 -0.98
C PRO A 111 7.77 -4.02 -1.47
N SER A 112 8.50 -3.40 -0.55
CA SER A 112 9.79 -2.78 -0.86
C SER A 112 10.88 -3.85 -0.83
N PRO A 113 11.86 -3.87 -1.76
CA PRO A 113 12.12 -2.88 -2.81
C PRO A 113 11.61 -3.30 -4.20
N ALA A 114 10.49 -4.03 -4.32
CA ALA A 114 10.01 -4.50 -5.62
C ALA A 114 9.89 -3.36 -6.64
N THR A 115 10.28 -3.61 -7.88
CA THR A 115 10.23 -2.60 -8.95
C THR A 115 9.39 -3.12 -10.12
N PRO A 116 8.05 -3.13 -9.99
CA PRO A 116 7.21 -3.54 -11.11
C PRO A 116 7.46 -2.61 -12.30
N GLU A 117 7.49 -3.19 -13.50
CA GLU A 117 7.54 -2.42 -14.74
C GLU A 117 6.26 -1.59 -14.88
N LEU A 118 6.41 -0.32 -15.23
CA LEU A 118 5.31 0.63 -15.35
C LEU A 118 5.24 1.20 -16.77
N PRO A 119 4.04 1.39 -17.32
CA PRO A 119 3.84 2.18 -18.53
C PRO A 119 4.32 3.63 -18.37
N PRO A 120 4.63 4.36 -19.46
CA PRO A 120 5.15 5.74 -19.39
C PRO A 120 4.25 6.76 -18.67
N ASP A 121 2.94 6.53 -18.70
CA ASP A 121 1.89 7.36 -18.10
C ASP A 121 1.55 6.96 -16.65
N THR A 122 2.30 6.01 -16.07
CA THR A 122 2.06 5.44 -14.76
C THR A 122 3.27 5.61 -13.85
N ARG A 123 3.08 6.20 -12.67
CA ARG A 123 4.18 6.55 -11.76
C ARG A 123 3.78 6.44 -10.29
N TRP A 124 4.79 6.29 -9.43
CA TRP A 124 4.64 6.35 -7.99
C TRP A 124 4.72 7.80 -7.50
N HIS A 125 3.74 8.23 -6.71
CA HIS A 125 3.69 9.58 -6.13
C HIS A 125 3.66 9.52 -4.59
N PRO A 126 4.39 10.40 -3.89
CA PRO A 126 4.33 10.45 -2.43
C PRO A 126 2.92 10.78 -1.94
N VAL A 127 2.37 10.00 -1.01
CA VAL A 127 1.00 10.23 -0.50
C VAL A 127 0.85 11.56 0.25
N ASN A 128 1.96 12.14 0.71
CA ASN A 128 1.98 13.44 1.38
C ASN A 128 2.14 14.62 0.41
N SER A 129 2.32 14.37 -0.88
CA SER A 129 2.54 15.37 -1.91
C SER A 129 1.90 14.91 -3.22
N LEU A 130 0.61 14.58 -3.16
CA LEU A 130 -0.15 14.11 -4.31
C LEU A 130 -0.21 15.19 -5.39
N PRO A 131 -0.12 14.82 -6.67
CA PRO A 131 -0.37 15.74 -7.78
C PRO A 131 -1.87 16.09 -7.85
N MET A 132 -2.26 16.90 -8.84
CA MET A 132 -3.67 17.15 -9.12
C MET A 132 -4.39 15.83 -9.46
N MET A 133 -5.28 15.42 -8.54
CA MET A 133 -6.02 14.16 -8.64
C MET A 133 -7.31 14.37 -9.45
N ALA A 134 -7.68 13.35 -10.23
CA ALA A 134 -8.93 13.31 -10.94
C ALA A 134 -10.11 13.03 -10.00
N PHE A 135 -11.21 13.75 -10.21
CA PHE A 135 -12.48 13.56 -9.52
C PHE A 135 -12.32 13.46 -7.99
N ASP A 136 -12.89 12.42 -7.38
CA ASP A 136 -12.84 12.10 -5.95
C ASP A 136 -11.72 11.09 -5.60
N HIS A 137 -10.72 10.89 -6.46
CA HIS A 137 -9.67 9.89 -6.22
C HIS A 137 -8.72 10.28 -5.07
N GLY A 138 -8.49 11.57 -4.83
CA GLY A 138 -7.70 12.04 -3.69
C GLY A 138 -8.27 11.56 -2.34
N PRO A 139 -9.57 11.81 -2.06
CA PRO A 139 -10.27 11.22 -0.91
C PRO A 139 -10.13 9.70 -0.77
N MET A 140 -10.14 8.94 -1.87
CA MET A 140 -9.94 7.48 -1.84
C MET A 140 -8.55 7.10 -1.34
N VAL A 141 -7.50 7.82 -1.78
CA VAL A 141 -6.12 7.62 -1.30
C VAL A 141 -6.03 7.90 0.21
N ALA A 142 -6.65 8.97 0.69
CA ALA A 142 -6.68 9.29 2.11
C ALA A 142 -7.39 8.18 2.92
N HIS A 143 -8.52 7.66 2.43
CA HIS A 143 -9.25 6.57 3.07
C HIS A 143 -8.43 5.28 3.12
N ALA A 144 -7.74 4.93 2.03
CA ALA A 144 -6.85 3.78 1.96
C ALA A 144 -5.68 3.89 2.94
N ARG A 145 -5.07 5.08 3.06
CA ARG A 145 -3.98 5.34 4.01
C ARG A 145 -4.46 5.14 5.44
N THR A 146 -5.63 5.68 5.80
CA THR A 146 -6.23 5.49 7.12
C THR A 146 -6.46 4.01 7.41
N ARG A 147 -6.99 3.25 6.43
CA ARG A 147 -7.17 1.79 6.56
C ARG A 147 -5.85 1.07 6.83
N LEU A 148 -4.80 1.39 6.07
CA LEU A 148 -3.47 0.80 6.23
C LEU A 148 -2.89 1.08 7.62
N VAL A 149 -2.90 2.35 8.05
CA VAL A 149 -2.39 2.77 9.36
C VAL A 149 -3.14 2.08 10.50
N ALA A 150 -4.47 1.97 10.39
CA ALA A 150 -5.27 1.24 11.36
C ALA A 150 -4.84 -0.24 11.41
N LYS A 151 -4.79 -0.93 10.26
CA LYS A 151 -4.40 -2.35 10.20
C LYS A 151 -2.99 -2.61 10.71
N MET A 152 -2.04 -1.71 10.50
CA MET A 152 -0.70 -1.84 11.09
C MET A 152 -0.69 -1.87 12.61
N SER A 153 -1.72 -1.33 13.27
CA SER A 153 -1.78 -1.27 14.73
C SER A 153 -2.22 -2.60 15.37
N TYR A 154 -3.07 -3.37 14.68
CA TYR A 154 -3.71 -4.58 15.24
C TYR A 154 -3.55 -5.85 14.39
N THR A 155 -2.90 -5.79 13.23
CA THR A 155 -2.64 -6.95 12.36
C THR A 155 -1.15 -7.12 12.06
N ASN A 156 -0.80 -8.13 11.24
CA ASN A 156 0.54 -8.33 10.69
C ASN A 156 0.74 -7.72 9.30
N ILE A 157 -0.18 -6.87 8.79
CA ILE A 157 -0.19 -6.37 7.39
C ILE A 157 1.14 -5.80 6.88
N GLY A 158 2.05 -5.39 7.76
CA GLY A 158 3.41 -5.00 7.41
C GLY A 158 4.17 -6.03 6.57
N PHE A 159 3.80 -7.32 6.60
CA PHE A 159 4.38 -8.36 5.73
C PHE A 159 4.26 -8.01 4.24
N ALA A 160 3.20 -7.30 3.86
CA ALA A 160 2.91 -6.96 2.47
C ALA A 160 3.67 -5.73 1.97
N LEU A 161 4.40 -5.03 2.85
CA LEU A 161 5.25 -3.89 2.51
C LEU A 161 6.74 -4.17 2.68
N ALA A 162 7.09 -5.20 3.46
CA ALA A 162 8.47 -5.59 3.72
C ALA A 162 8.95 -6.66 2.73
N PRO A 163 10.27 -6.73 2.46
CA PRO A 163 10.84 -7.84 1.72
C PRO A 163 10.71 -9.14 2.53
N LYS A 164 10.98 -10.29 1.91
CA LYS A 164 10.91 -11.61 2.58
C LYS A 164 11.81 -11.70 3.81
N GLU A 165 13.00 -11.10 3.75
CA GLU A 165 13.93 -10.95 4.87
C GLU A 165 14.41 -9.50 4.98
N PHE A 166 14.51 -8.98 6.20
CA PHE A 166 14.86 -7.58 6.47
C PHE A 166 15.66 -7.41 7.75
N ALA A 167 16.50 -6.36 7.78
CA ALA A 167 17.00 -5.80 9.04
C ALA A 167 15.92 -4.95 9.73
N LEU A 168 15.97 -4.83 11.06
CA LEU A 168 14.99 -4.01 11.80
C LEU A 168 14.98 -2.54 11.39
N SER A 169 16.12 -1.99 10.96
CA SER A 169 16.19 -0.62 10.44
C SER A 169 15.33 -0.44 9.19
N ALA A 170 15.32 -1.41 8.28
CA ALA A 170 14.49 -1.38 7.08
C ALA A 170 13.00 -1.54 7.43
N LEU A 171 12.66 -2.43 8.37
CA LEU A 171 11.28 -2.56 8.83
C LEU A 171 10.78 -1.27 9.51
N ARG A 172 11.61 -0.67 10.37
CA ARG A 172 11.33 0.62 11.00
C ARG A 172 11.07 1.70 9.97
N ASP A 173 11.90 1.78 8.94
CA ASP A 173 11.75 2.74 7.83
C ASP A 173 10.40 2.56 7.11
N ILE A 174 10.00 1.32 6.85
CA ILE A 174 8.71 0.98 6.23
C ILE A 174 7.54 1.40 7.12
N TYR A 175 7.57 1.02 8.40
CA TYR A 175 6.52 1.40 9.35
C TYR A 175 6.45 2.91 9.50
N GLY A 176 7.59 3.60 9.64
CA GLY A 176 7.60 5.05 9.79
C GLY A 176 7.08 5.79 8.55
N ALA A 177 7.42 5.30 7.36
CA ALA A 177 6.89 5.85 6.10
C ALA A 177 5.37 5.69 5.97
N ALA A 178 4.83 4.52 6.34
CA ALA A 178 3.40 4.25 6.27
C ALA A 178 2.60 4.99 7.34
N LEU A 179 3.10 5.03 8.58
CA LEU A 179 2.48 5.71 9.73
C LEU A 179 2.61 7.23 9.65
N GLY A 180 3.63 7.75 8.97
CA GLY A 180 3.89 9.18 8.84
C GLY A 180 4.68 9.79 10.00
N TYR A 181 5.24 8.98 10.89
CA TYR A 181 6.09 9.41 12.02
C TYR A 181 7.21 8.40 12.27
N GLN A 182 8.26 8.82 12.97
CA GLN A 182 9.39 7.93 13.26
C GLN A 182 9.01 6.85 14.28
N VAL A 183 9.37 5.61 13.97
CA VAL A 183 9.19 4.46 14.86
C VAL A 183 10.53 4.11 15.49
N ASP A 184 10.55 3.74 16.76
CA ASP A 184 11.75 3.22 17.39
C ASP A 184 11.95 1.73 17.03
N ALA A 185 13.15 1.39 16.53
CA ALA A 185 13.44 0.04 16.05
C ALA A 185 13.40 -1.01 17.17
N THR A 186 13.91 -0.65 18.35
CA THR A 186 13.98 -1.55 19.51
C THR A 186 12.59 -1.88 20.04
N ASN A 187 11.74 -0.87 20.19
CA ASN A 187 10.35 -1.04 20.60
C ASN A 187 9.54 -1.82 19.55
N LEU A 188 9.71 -1.50 18.26
CA LEU A 188 9.06 -2.24 17.17
C LEU A 188 9.43 -3.72 17.21
N GLN A 189 10.72 -4.03 17.31
CA GLN A 189 11.21 -5.40 17.45
C GLN A 189 10.60 -6.10 18.66
N ARG A 190 10.68 -5.47 19.85
CA ARG A 190 10.18 -6.04 21.11
C ARG A 190 8.70 -6.39 21.01
N VAL A 191 7.88 -5.50 20.44
CA VAL A 191 6.44 -5.73 20.28
C VAL A 191 6.16 -6.86 19.28
N LEU A 192 6.77 -6.82 18.10
CA LEU A 192 6.50 -7.80 17.05
C LEU A 192 7.01 -9.21 17.40
N VAL A 193 8.16 -9.33 18.08
CA VAL A 193 8.67 -10.61 18.58
C VAL A 193 7.76 -11.16 19.67
N ARG A 194 7.37 -10.33 20.66
CA ARG A 194 6.45 -10.75 21.73
C ARG A 194 5.12 -11.26 21.18
N ARG A 195 4.60 -10.64 20.11
CA ARG A 195 3.36 -11.03 19.43
C ARG A 195 3.55 -12.19 18.43
N LYS A 196 4.73 -12.80 18.35
CA LYS A 196 5.07 -13.87 17.39
C LYS A 196 4.75 -13.45 15.94
N VAL A 197 5.03 -12.20 15.56
CA VAL A 197 4.78 -11.66 14.21
C VAL A 197 6.02 -11.74 13.33
N ILE A 198 7.20 -11.59 13.94
CA ILE A 198 8.49 -11.74 13.27
C ILE A 198 9.38 -12.72 14.03
N THR A 199 10.28 -13.37 13.31
CA THR A 199 11.33 -14.24 13.87
C THR A 199 12.67 -13.91 13.22
N GLN A 200 13.76 -14.13 13.97
CA GLN A 200 15.10 -14.11 13.39
C GLN A 200 15.25 -15.25 12.37
N THR A 201 15.99 -14.99 11.30
CA THR A 201 16.29 -15.98 10.25
C THR A 201 17.52 -16.83 10.59
N GLY A 202 18.35 -16.38 11.54
CA GLY A 202 19.67 -16.94 11.81
C GLY A 202 20.76 -16.40 10.86
N THR A 203 20.39 -15.56 9.90
CA THR A 203 21.30 -14.90 8.95
C THR A 203 21.53 -13.44 9.34
N ILE A 204 22.60 -12.86 8.82
CA ILE A 204 22.95 -11.45 8.99
C ILE A 204 22.98 -10.75 7.64
N ALA A 205 22.68 -9.45 7.62
CA ALA A 205 22.81 -8.62 6.43
C ALA A 205 24.27 -8.64 5.93
N GLN A 206 24.48 -8.35 4.65
CA GLN A 206 25.85 -8.12 4.17
C GLN A 206 26.44 -6.88 4.87
N SER A 207 27.70 -6.94 5.29
CA SER A 207 28.42 -5.80 5.86
C SER A 207 28.38 -4.63 4.88
N GLY A 208 27.72 -3.53 5.26
CA GLY A 208 27.71 -2.32 4.45
C GLY A 208 29.10 -1.67 4.39
N ARG A 209 29.31 -0.76 3.42
CA ARG A 209 30.55 0.04 3.26
C ARG A 209 30.99 0.81 4.51
N SER A 210 30.10 0.97 5.50
CA SER A 210 30.30 1.74 6.73
C SER A 210 30.92 0.96 7.89
N GLY A 211 31.32 -0.31 7.69
CA GLY A 211 32.18 -1.04 8.65
C GLY A 211 31.54 -1.45 9.99
N GLY A 212 30.21 -1.37 10.13
CA GLY A 212 29.49 -1.80 11.33
C GLY A 212 29.25 -3.31 11.41
N ARG A 213 28.99 -3.84 12.62
CA ARG A 213 28.57 -5.24 12.82
C ARG A 213 27.34 -5.52 11.95
N PRO A 214 27.32 -6.61 11.17
CA PRO A 214 26.20 -6.86 10.27
C PRO A 214 24.91 -7.12 11.06
N ALA A 215 23.81 -6.50 10.63
CA ALA A 215 22.55 -6.56 11.34
C ALA A 215 21.91 -7.96 11.20
N ALA A 216 21.35 -8.49 12.29
CA ALA A 216 20.55 -9.71 12.21
C ALA A 216 19.33 -9.51 11.31
N LEU A 217 19.02 -10.53 10.50
CA LEU A 217 17.85 -10.53 9.63
C LEU A 217 16.66 -11.22 10.29
N TYR A 218 15.50 -10.71 9.91
CA TYR A 218 14.19 -11.14 10.41
C TYR A 218 13.28 -11.38 9.21
N ARG A 219 12.24 -12.18 9.44
CA ARG A 219 11.12 -12.35 8.52
C ARG A 219 9.81 -12.34 9.29
N PHE A 220 8.72 -12.04 8.60
CA PHE A 220 7.39 -12.31 9.13
C PHE A 220 7.18 -13.82 9.27
N THR A 221 6.45 -14.24 10.30
CA THR A 221 6.16 -15.67 10.56
C THR A 221 5.23 -16.27 9.53
N ASP A 222 4.39 -15.45 8.92
CA ASP A 222 3.38 -15.81 7.93
C ASP A 222 3.06 -14.60 7.05
N SER A 223 2.52 -14.86 5.86
CA SER A 223 2.10 -13.85 4.88
C SER A 223 0.58 -13.86 4.66
N GLN A 224 -0.16 -14.26 5.69
CA GLN A 224 -1.63 -14.25 5.70
C GLN A 224 -2.08 -13.18 6.69
N LEU A 225 -3.04 -12.35 6.27
CA LEU A 225 -3.50 -11.28 7.16
C LEU A 225 -4.20 -11.89 8.38
N ARG A 226 -3.68 -11.59 9.58
CA ARG A 226 -4.28 -11.97 10.86
C ARG A 226 -4.17 -10.86 11.88
N VAL A 227 -5.05 -10.89 12.88
CA VAL A 227 -4.97 -10.04 14.06
C VAL A 227 -3.76 -10.48 14.89
N THR A 228 -2.99 -9.54 15.41
CA THR A 228 -1.74 -9.81 16.16
C THR A 228 -1.81 -9.41 17.62
N ASP A 229 -2.85 -8.67 17.99
CA ASP A 229 -3.14 -8.29 19.38
C ASP A 229 -4.61 -8.49 19.67
N GLU A 230 -5.02 -9.74 19.68
CA GLU A 230 -6.34 -10.11 20.14
C GLU A 230 -6.44 -9.78 21.63
N PHE A 231 -7.42 -8.96 22.00
CA PHE A 231 -7.84 -8.87 23.40
C PHE A 231 -8.02 -10.29 23.93
N ALA A 232 -7.60 -10.57 25.16
CA ALA A 232 -7.64 -11.93 25.70
C ALA A 232 -9.04 -12.58 25.58
N ALA A 233 -10.11 -11.77 25.66
CA ALA A 233 -11.49 -12.20 25.48
C ALA A 233 -11.87 -12.61 24.03
N LEU A 234 -11.07 -12.24 23.03
CA LEU A 234 -11.31 -12.49 21.60
C LEU A 234 -10.38 -13.56 21.01
N ARG A 235 -9.50 -14.16 21.82
CA ARG A 235 -8.59 -15.21 21.34
C ARG A 235 -9.39 -16.47 20.98
N PRO A 236 -9.17 -17.07 19.80
CA PRO A 236 -9.77 -18.35 19.46
C PRO A 236 -9.36 -19.44 20.48
N PRO A 237 -10.28 -20.32 20.92
CA PRO A 237 -9.91 -21.46 21.75
C PRO A 237 -8.90 -22.35 21.03
N GLY A 238 -7.79 -22.72 21.70
CA GLY A 238 -6.84 -23.72 21.21
C GLY A 238 -5.53 -23.21 20.58
N GLN A 239 -5.26 -21.89 20.60
CA GLN A 239 -3.92 -21.35 20.25
C GLN A 239 -3.13 -21.01 21.52
N LEU A 240 -2.19 -21.88 21.92
CA LEU A 240 -1.17 -21.65 22.97
C LEU A 240 0.24 -21.78 22.38
#